data_AF-A0A7X8LH63-F1
#
_entry.id   AF-A0A7X8LH63-F1
#
_cell.length_a   1.000
_cell.length_b   1.000
_cell.length_c   1.000
_cell.angle_alpha   90.00
_cell.angle_beta   90.00
_cell.angle_gamma   90.00
#
_symmetry.space_group_name_H-M   'P 1'
#
loop_
_entity.id
_entity.type
_entity.pdbx_description
1 polymer ?
#
loop_
_entity_poly.entity_id
_entity_poly.type
_entity_poly.pdbx_seq_one_letter_code
_entity_poly.pdbx_strand_id
1 'polypeptide(L)'
;MSTPLEDIRRLLVHRDTTVVNALAVRALCGRAPDGFYSDSRCHKILPPAQSTAMAPFAETIIAGYINKVIPLLEPPVITHPTDSDTVLRADSNALSALTVRLELSLQVAACKLDGKNTALHNAAANGDKAAVETLITYPSVEQLVLLRIRSRTADYIRTHNVPPALASRLPATLHSLYATWLIPLSRAIQAAWLIDAATKDC
;
A
#
# COMPACT_ATOMS: atom_id res chain seq x y z
N MET A 1 14.01 -0.75 -26.40
CA MET A 1 14.45 -0.76 -24.99
C MET A 1 13.35 -0.08 -24.20
N SER A 2 12.69 -0.77 -23.26
CA SER A 2 11.69 -0.11 -22.40
C SER A 2 12.40 0.94 -21.56
N THR A 3 11.76 2.10 -21.37
CA THR A 3 12.33 3.15 -20.52
C THR A 3 12.24 2.71 -19.05
N PRO A 4 13.17 3.11 -18.16
CA PRO A 4 13.15 2.72 -16.74
C PRO A 4 11.80 2.96 -16.04
N LEU A 5 11.08 4.02 -16.45
CA LEU A 5 9.76 4.35 -15.90
C LEU A 5 8.66 3.36 -16.34
N GLU A 6 8.72 2.81 -17.55
CA GLU A 6 7.77 1.79 -18.03
C GLU A 6 7.95 0.48 -17.28
N ASP A 7 9.19 0.12 -16.97
CA ASP A 7 9.52 -1.05 -16.15
C ASP A 7 8.96 -0.93 -14.73
N ILE A 8 9.16 0.23 -14.09
CA ILE A 8 8.59 0.50 -12.76
C ILE A 8 7.05 0.47 -12.80
N ARG A 9 6.42 1.01 -13.86
CA ARG A 9 4.97 0.94 -14.04
C ARG A 9 4.46 -0.50 -14.15
N ARG A 10 5.17 -1.37 -14.90
CA ARG A 10 4.85 -2.81 -14.98
C ARG A 10 4.98 -3.48 -13.61
N LEU A 11 6.05 -3.18 -12.86
CA LEU A 11 6.23 -3.69 -11.51
C LEU A 11 5.11 -3.22 -10.57
N LEU A 12 4.70 -1.95 -10.61
CA LEU A 12 3.58 -1.45 -9.82
C LEU A 12 2.27 -2.20 -10.14
N VAL A 13 1.96 -2.42 -11.42
CA VAL A 13 0.79 -3.20 -11.85
C VAL A 13 0.83 -4.63 -11.30
N HIS A 14 2.00 -5.27 -11.34
CA HIS A 14 2.18 -6.61 -10.79
C HIS A 14 1.99 -6.62 -9.27
N ARG A 15 2.61 -5.68 -8.55
CA ARG A 15 2.50 -5.57 -7.08
C ARG A 15 1.09 -5.23 -6.62
N ASP A 16 0.35 -4.42 -7.37
CA ASP A 16 -1.07 -4.17 -7.08
C ASP A 16 -1.89 -5.47 -7.13
N THR A 17 -1.56 -6.39 -8.04
CA THR A 17 -2.22 -7.71 -8.10
C THR A 17 -1.85 -8.54 -6.87
N THR A 18 -0.59 -8.53 -6.45
CA THR A 18 -0.15 -9.21 -5.21
C THR A 18 -0.86 -8.66 -3.97
N VAL A 19 -0.98 -7.33 -3.86
CA VAL A 19 -1.68 -6.66 -2.75
C VAL A 19 -3.15 -7.03 -2.73
N VAL A 20 -3.85 -6.96 -3.87
CA VAL A 20 -5.27 -7.34 -3.95
C VAL A 20 -5.48 -8.78 -3.50
N ASN A 21 -4.66 -9.72 -3.98
CA ASN A 21 -4.76 -11.12 -3.60
C ASN A 21 -4.53 -11.32 -2.11
N ALA A 22 -3.49 -10.70 -1.54
CA ALA A 22 -3.16 -10.86 -0.12
C ALA A 22 -4.25 -10.26 0.80
N LEU A 23 -4.77 -9.08 0.45
CA LEU A 23 -5.85 -8.44 1.22
C LEU A 23 -7.17 -9.22 1.10
N ALA A 24 -7.46 -9.79 -0.07
CA ALA A 24 -8.64 -10.63 -0.25
C ALA A 24 -8.55 -11.93 0.57
N VAL A 25 -7.38 -12.57 0.61
CA VAL A 25 -7.10 -13.72 1.50
C VAL A 25 -7.29 -13.32 2.95
N ARG A 26 -6.75 -12.17 3.37
CA ARG A 26 -6.95 -11.70 4.75
C ARG A 26 -8.43 -11.43 5.06
N ALA A 27 -9.20 -10.86 4.14
CA ALA A 27 -10.62 -10.64 4.33
C ALA A 27 -11.41 -11.96 4.45
N LEU A 28 -10.98 -13.02 3.77
CA LEU A 28 -11.57 -14.36 3.89
C LEU A 28 -11.32 -15.00 5.27
N CYS A 29 -10.25 -14.61 5.98
CA CYS A 29 -10.01 -15.06 7.35
C CYS A 29 -11.02 -14.51 8.36
N GLY A 30 -11.90 -13.58 8.00
CA GLY A 30 -12.90 -13.06 8.93
C GLY A 30 -12.28 -12.21 10.05
N ARG A 31 -12.92 -12.25 11.23
CA ARG A 31 -12.52 -11.44 12.40
C ARG A 31 -11.36 -12.11 13.16
N ALA A 32 -10.35 -11.33 13.51
CA ALA A 32 -9.31 -11.77 14.43
C ALA A 32 -9.87 -11.98 15.86
N PRO A 33 -9.24 -12.81 16.69
CA PRO A 33 -9.58 -12.92 18.12
C PRO A 33 -9.53 -11.56 18.84
N ASP A 34 -10.34 -11.39 19.88
CA ASP A 34 -10.30 -10.17 20.69
C ASP A 34 -8.92 -9.98 21.32
N GLY A 35 -8.41 -8.75 21.31
CA GLY A 35 -7.08 -8.42 21.81
C GLY A 35 -5.91 -8.89 20.93
N PHE A 36 -6.17 -9.51 19.76
CA PHE A 36 -5.13 -10.03 18.87
C PHE A 36 -4.09 -8.96 18.50
N TYR A 37 -4.54 -7.78 18.08
CA TYR A 37 -3.67 -6.67 17.65
C TYR A 37 -3.04 -5.87 18.79
N SER A 38 -3.51 -6.04 20.02
CA SER A 38 -2.91 -5.48 21.23
C SER A 38 -1.92 -6.43 21.91
N ASP A 39 -1.91 -7.71 21.52
CA ASP A 39 -1.00 -8.72 22.05
C ASP A 39 0.42 -8.50 21.53
N SER A 40 1.40 -8.64 22.41
CA SER A 40 2.84 -8.60 22.09
C SER A 40 3.23 -9.63 21.01
N ARG A 41 2.43 -10.68 20.79
CA ARG A 41 2.58 -11.62 19.67
C ARG A 41 2.33 -10.96 18.31
N CYS A 42 1.55 -9.89 18.21
CA CYS A 42 1.42 -9.10 16.99
C CYS A 42 2.68 -8.30 16.62
N HIS A 43 3.67 -8.17 17.53
CA HIS A 43 5.02 -7.73 17.13
C HIS A 43 5.68 -8.68 16.11
N LYS A 44 5.12 -9.88 15.88
CA LYS A 44 5.53 -10.82 14.83
C LYS A 44 4.91 -10.52 13.46
N ILE A 45 3.97 -9.56 13.34
CA ILE A 45 3.56 -9.04 12.03
C ILE A 45 4.71 -8.17 11.52
N LEU A 46 5.77 -8.83 11.06
CA LEU A 46 6.96 -8.18 10.56
C LEU A 46 6.78 -7.97 9.06
N PRO A 47 6.91 -6.73 8.58
CA PRO A 47 7.13 -6.53 7.16
C PRO A 47 8.47 -7.20 6.77
N PRO A 48 8.68 -7.54 5.49
CA PRO A 48 9.95 -8.05 5.01
C PRO A 48 11.07 -7.05 5.31
N ALA A 49 12.32 -7.53 5.23
CA ALA A 49 13.49 -6.66 5.32
C ALA A 49 13.33 -5.48 4.35
N GLN A 50 13.26 -4.28 4.90
CA GLN A 50 13.04 -3.05 4.14
C GLN A 50 14.38 -2.43 3.79
N SER A 51 14.44 -1.69 2.68
CA SER A 51 15.58 -0.80 2.45
C SER A 51 15.74 0.20 3.61
N THR A 52 16.96 0.65 3.88
CA THR A 52 17.23 1.66 4.93
C THR A 52 16.42 2.94 4.73
N ALA A 53 16.13 3.31 3.48
CA ALA A 53 15.30 4.45 3.12
C ALA A 53 13.80 4.29 3.51
N MET A 54 13.33 3.06 3.73
CA MET A 54 11.96 2.80 4.19
C MET A 54 11.81 2.73 5.70
N ALA A 55 12.92 2.62 6.45
CA ALA A 55 12.89 2.50 7.90
C ALA A 55 12.05 3.58 8.61
N PRO A 56 12.06 4.87 8.19
CA PRO A 56 11.21 5.90 8.81
C PRO A 56 9.70 5.66 8.66
N PHE A 57 9.28 4.82 7.72
CA PHE A 57 7.87 4.55 7.43
C PHE A 57 7.37 3.23 8.01
N ALA A 58 8.25 2.39 8.57
CA ALA A 58 7.88 1.05 9.05
C ALA A 58 6.73 1.09 10.07
N GLU A 59 6.85 1.95 11.08
CA GLU A 59 5.80 2.13 12.10
C GLU A 59 4.52 2.71 11.51
N THR A 60 4.61 3.66 10.59
CA THR A 60 3.44 4.26 9.92
C THR A 60 2.68 3.21 9.09
N ILE A 61 3.40 2.31 8.42
CA ILE A 61 2.80 1.22 7.64
C ILE A 61 2.08 0.23 8.57
N ILE A 62 2.73 -0.20 9.66
CA ILE A 62 2.14 -1.13 10.63
C ILE A 62 0.91 -0.51 11.31
N ALA A 63 1.05 0.73 11.82
CA ALA A 63 -0.04 1.43 12.47
C ALA A 63 -1.20 1.70 11.49
N GLY A 64 -0.90 2.07 10.25
CA GLY A 64 -1.91 2.23 9.21
C GLY A 64 -2.62 0.92 8.85
N TYR A 65 -1.88 -0.19 8.79
CA TYR A 65 -2.45 -1.51 8.58
C TYR A 65 -3.46 -1.88 9.68
N ILE A 66 -3.03 -1.80 10.94
CA ILE A 66 -3.89 -2.15 12.08
C ILE A 66 -5.09 -1.20 12.19
N ASN A 67 -4.89 0.11 12.08
CA ASN A 67 -5.93 1.09 12.39
C ASN A 67 -6.82 1.46 11.20
N LYS A 68 -6.40 1.20 9.96
CA LYS A 68 -7.14 1.59 8.74
C LYS A 68 -7.47 0.40 7.86
N VAL A 69 -6.58 -0.58 7.71
CA VAL A 69 -6.82 -1.73 6.82
C VAL A 69 -7.69 -2.77 7.48
N ILE A 70 -7.32 -3.26 8.67
CA ILE A 70 -8.06 -4.32 9.35
C ILE A 70 -9.54 -3.98 9.54
N PRO A 71 -9.94 -2.78 10.04
CA PRO A 71 -11.34 -2.45 10.24
C PRO A 71 -12.18 -2.46 8.95
N LEU A 72 -11.54 -2.27 7.79
CA LEU A 72 -12.22 -2.31 6.50
C LEU A 72 -12.36 -3.75 5.96
N LEU A 73 -11.43 -4.65 6.32
CA LEU A 73 -11.43 -6.04 5.84
C LEU A 73 -12.33 -6.95 6.69
N GLU A 74 -12.38 -6.73 8.00
CA GLU A 74 -13.17 -7.57 8.91
C GLU A 74 -14.68 -7.47 8.61
N PRO A 75 -15.44 -8.58 8.76
CA PRO A 75 -16.88 -8.54 8.58
C PRO A 75 -17.55 -7.72 9.69
N PRO A 76 -18.63 -6.98 9.39
CA PRO A 76 -19.34 -6.18 10.39
C PRO A 76 -20.18 -7.02 11.38
N VAL A 77 -20.42 -8.30 11.07
CA VAL A 77 -21.22 -9.22 11.90
C VAL A 77 -20.28 -10.08 12.74
N ILE A 78 -20.70 -10.41 13.97
CA ILE A 78 -20.00 -11.34 14.86
C ILE A 78 -19.91 -12.71 14.18
N THR A 79 -18.75 -12.99 13.59
CA THR A 79 -18.34 -14.33 13.19
C THR A 79 -17.49 -14.94 14.30
N HIS A 80 -17.53 -16.27 14.46
CA HIS A 80 -16.55 -16.93 15.32
C HIS A 80 -15.13 -16.54 14.90
N PRO A 81 -14.24 -16.26 15.87
CA PRO A 81 -12.87 -15.89 15.55
C PRO A 81 -12.19 -17.04 14.81
N THR A 82 -11.47 -16.69 13.75
CA THR A 82 -10.64 -17.65 13.02
C THR A 82 -9.41 -18.01 13.85
N ASP A 83 -8.86 -19.18 13.58
CA ASP A 83 -7.57 -19.62 14.11
C ASP A 83 -6.50 -18.50 14.02
N SER A 84 -5.86 -18.24 15.17
CA SER A 84 -4.88 -17.14 15.33
C SER A 84 -3.72 -17.25 14.35
N ASP A 85 -3.23 -18.46 14.08
CA ASP A 85 -2.08 -18.68 13.20
C ASP A 85 -2.44 -18.40 11.73
N THR A 86 -3.66 -18.74 11.33
CA THR A 86 -4.19 -18.44 10.02
C THR A 86 -4.34 -16.93 9.80
N VAL A 87 -4.88 -16.21 10.79
CA VAL A 87 -4.99 -14.74 10.76
C VAL A 87 -3.60 -14.11 10.71
N LEU A 88 -2.68 -14.54 11.59
CA LEU A 88 -1.32 -14.01 11.66
C LEU A 88 -0.58 -14.16 10.32
N ARG A 89 -0.65 -15.33 9.70
CA ARG A 89 -0.03 -15.59 8.39
C ARG A 89 -0.64 -14.74 7.28
N ALA A 90 -1.96 -14.57 7.27
CA ALA A 90 -2.62 -13.71 6.31
C ALA A 90 -2.23 -12.23 6.51
N ASP A 91 -2.13 -11.77 7.76
CA ASP A 91 -1.66 -10.43 8.11
C ASP A 91 -0.21 -10.19 7.69
N SER A 92 0.70 -11.13 7.98
CA SER A 92 2.10 -11.04 7.55
C SER A 92 2.21 -10.98 6.02
N ASN A 93 1.42 -11.77 5.30
CA ASN A 93 1.42 -11.77 3.83
C ASN A 93 0.86 -10.45 3.25
N ALA A 94 -0.22 -9.93 3.83
CA ALA A 94 -0.81 -8.66 3.41
C ALA A 94 0.13 -7.49 3.68
N LEU A 95 0.71 -7.42 4.88
CA LEU A 95 1.68 -6.38 5.24
C LEU A 95 2.92 -6.46 4.35
N SER A 96 3.42 -7.66 4.07
CA SER A 96 4.55 -7.86 3.17
C SER A 96 4.25 -7.37 1.75
N ALA A 97 3.10 -7.73 1.19
CA ALA A 97 2.69 -7.25 -0.13
C ALA A 97 2.57 -5.71 -0.18
N LEU A 98 2.01 -5.10 0.87
CA LEU A 98 1.89 -3.65 0.99
C LEU A 98 3.26 -2.97 1.06
N THR A 99 4.17 -3.47 1.91
CA THR A 99 5.53 -2.93 2.06
C THR A 99 6.30 -3.00 0.73
N VAL A 100 6.30 -4.15 0.05
CA VAL A 100 7.01 -4.30 -1.23
C VAL A 100 6.42 -3.41 -2.31
N ARG A 101 5.10 -3.20 -2.32
CA ARG A 101 4.47 -2.20 -3.21
C ARG A 101 4.99 -0.80 -2.85
N LEU A 102 4.93 -0.42 -1.57
CA LEU A 102 5.30 0.92 -1.11
C LEU A 102 6.79 1.23 -1.37
N GLU A 103 7.67 0.25 -1.34
CA GLU A 103 9.09 0.40 -1.70
C GLU A 103 9.30 0.90 -3.14
N LEU A 104 8.45 0.52 -4.08
CA LEU A 104 8.52 1.04 -5.46
C LEU A 104 8.31 2.56 -5.52
N SER A 105 7.73 3.17 -4.48
CA SER A 105 7.60 4.62 -4.37
C SER A 105 8.98 5.31 -4.39
N LEU A 106 10.02 4.68 -3.83
CA LEU A 106 11.39 5.22 -3.85
C LEU A 106 11.98 5.24 -5.26
N GLN A 107 11.76 4.17 -6.03
CA GLN A 107 12.22 4.12 -7.43
C GLN A 107 11.46 5.11 -8.32
N VAL A 108 10.15 5.27 -8.09
CA VAL A 108 9.35 6.31 -8.76
C VAL A 108 9.88 7.71 -8.40
N ALA A 109 10.24 7.94 -7.14
CA ALA A 109 10.81 9.21 -6.70
C ALA A 109 12.15 9.50 -7.40
N ALA A 110 13.05 8.53 -7.42
CA ALA A 110 14.34 8.64 -8.10
C ALA A 110 14.17 8.99 -9.59
N CYS A 111 13.29 8.29 -10.32
CA CYS A 111 13.02 8.63 -11.72
C CYS A 111 12.41 10.03 -11.92
N LYS A 112 11.65 10.53 -10.94
CA LYS A 112 11.10 11.91 -10.99
C LYS A 112 12.19 12.95 -10.73
N LEU A 113 13.16 12.66 -9.87
CA LEU A 113 14.31 13.51 -9.59
C LEU A 113 15.26 13.58 -10.79
N ASP A 114 15.52 12.44 -11.45
CA ASP A 114 16.29 12.41 -12.71
C ASP A 114 15.61 13.22 -13.83
N GLY A 115 14.30 13.42 -13.71
CA GLY A 115 13.55 14.32 -14.57
C GLY A 115 14.00 15.77 -14.41
N LYS A 116 14.08 16.52 -15.52
CA LYS A 116 14.46 17.95 -15.54
C LYS A 116 13.31 18.87 -15.11
N ASN A 117 12.59 18.55 -14.03
CA ASN A 117 11.49 19.36 -13.53
C ASN A 117 11.98 20.38 -12.48
N THR A 118 12.43 21.55 -12.93
CA THR A 118 13.00 22.60 -12.07
C THR A 118 12.10 22.98 -10.88
N ALA A 119 10.77 23.00 -11.06
CA ALA A 119 9.85 23.32 -9.96
C ALA A 119 9.88 22.24 -8.85
N LEU A 120 9.96 20.97 -9.23
CA LEU A 120 10.07 19.87 -8.28
C LEU A 120 11.39 19.91 -7.51
N HIS A 121 12.50 20.14 -8.24
CA HIS A 121 13.83 20.27 -7.64
C HIS A 121 13.88 21.41 -6.61
N ASN A 122 13.36 22.59 -6.98
CA ASN A 122 13.32 23.73 -6.07
C ASN A 122 12.43 23.47 -4.84
N ALA A 123 11.25 22.87 -5.02
CA ALA A 123 10.37 22.52 -3.90
C ALA A 123 11.03 21.53 -2.95
N ALA A 124 11.72 20.52 -3.49
CA ALA A 124 12.44 19.52 -2.71
C ALA A 124 13.63 20.12 -1.93
N ALA A 125 14.45 20.96 -2.59
CA ALA A 125 15.59 21.63 -1.94
C ALA A 125 15.16 22.58 -0.81
N ASN A 126 13.99 23.20 -0.94
CA ASN A 126 13.40 24.06 0.10
C ASN A 126 12.69 23.27 1.21
N GLY A 127 12.62 21.94 1.13
CA GLY A 127 11.88 21.12 2.08
C GLY A 127 10.36 21.31 2.05
N ASP A 128 9.79 21.90 0.98
CA ASP A 128 8.36 22.16 0.87
C ASP A 128 7.60 20.88 0.49
N LYS A 129 7.27 20.09 1.52
CA LYS A 129 6.55 18.83 1.37
C LYS A 129 5.22 18.98 0.63
N ALA A 130 4.45 20.03 0.91
CA ALA A 130 3.14 20.21 0.30
C ALA A 130 3.26 20.53 -1.19
N ALA A 131 4.21 21.37 -1.58
CA ALA A 131 4.52 21.64 -2.98
C ALA A 131 5.03 20.39 -3.70
N VAL A 132 5.94 19.63 -3.07
CA VAL A 132 6.45 18.36 -3.64
C VAL A 132 5.30 17.39 -3.89
N GLU A 133 4.45 17.13 -2.89
CA GLU A 133 3.31 16.23 -3.03
C GLU A 133 2.37 16.68 -4.16
N THR A 134 2.11 17.98 -4.28
CA THR A 134 1.29 18.55 -5.36
C THR A 134 1.91 18.28 -6.73
N LEU A 135 3.21 18.55 -6.89
CA LEU A 135 3.93 18.39 -8.16
C LEU A 135 4.09 16.93 -8.62
N ILE A 136 4.05 15.98 -7.69
CA ILE A 136 4.16 14.54 -8.00
C ILE A 136 2.81 13.84 -8.11
N THR A 137 1.70 14.55 -7.89
CA THR A 137 0.33 14.03 -7.97
C THR A 137 -0.21 14.14 -9.39
N TYR A 138 -0.71 13.01 -9.91
CA TYR A 138 -1.32 12.93 -11.23
C TYR A 138 -2.70 12.28 -11.08
N PRO A 139 -3.79 13.08 -10.95
CA PRO A 139 -5.13 12.54 -10.66
C PRO A 139 -5.61 11.47 -11.64
N SER A 140 -5.27 11.64 -12.93
CA SER A 140 -5.59 10.65 -13.97
C SER A 140 -4.90 9.30 -13.74
N VAL A 141 -3.66 9.30 -13.27
CA VAL A 141 -2.91 8.07 -12.94
C VAL A 141 -3.49 7.39 -11.71
N GLU A 142 -3.85 8.16 -10.68
CA GLU A 142 -4.50 7.63 -9.48
C GLU A 142 -5.84 6.99 -9.82
N GLN A 143 -6.63 7.61 -10.69
CA GLN A 143 -7.89 7.04 -11.16
C GLN A 143 -7.68 5.75 -11.97
N LEU A 144 -6.65 5.68 -12.82
CA LEU A 144 -6.29 4.44 -13.52
C LEU A 144 -5.88 3.32 -12.56
N VAL A 145 -5.14 3.64 -11.49
CA VAL A 145 -4.82 2.67 -10.44
C VAL A 145 -6.10 2.16 -9.80
N LEU A 146 -7.01 3.05 -9.40
CA LEU A 146 -8.27 2.68 -8.76
C LEU A 146 -9.19 1.83 -9.65
N LEU A 147 -9.24 2.10 -10.96
CA LEU A 147 -9.94 1.27 -11.93
C LEU A 147 -9.31 -0.12 -12.04
N ARG A 148 -7.97 -0.19 -12.11
CA ARG A 148 -7.24 -1.45 -12.09
C ARG A 148 -7.53 -2.26 -10.84
N ILE A 149 -7.56 -1.64 -9.65
CA ILE A 149 -7.87 -2.35 -8.41
C ILE A 149 -9.27 -2.95 -8.46
N ARG A 150 -10.29 -2.20 -8.89
CA ARG A 150 -11.65 -2.75 -9.05
C ARG A 150 -11.67 -3.95 -10.00
N SER A 151 -10.99 -3.84 -11.15
CA SER A 151 -10.90 -4.94 -12.12
C SER A 151 -10.22 -6.17 -11.51
N ARG A 152 -9.09 -6.00 -10.80
CA ARG A 152 -8.35 -7.11 -10.18
C ARG A 152 -9.14 -7.76 -9.05
N THR A 153 -9.88 -6.98 -8.27
CA THR A 153 -10.77 -7.53 -7.24
C THR A 153 -11.91 -8.35 -7.86
N ALA A 154 -12.51 -7.86 -8.95
CA ALA A 154 -13.54 -8.61 -9.68
C ALA A 154 -12.98 -9.92 -10.27
N ASP A 155 -11.78 -9.88 -10.85
CA ASP A 155 -11.08 -11.07 -11.33
C ASP A 155 -10.86 -12.07 -10.19
N TYR A 156 -10.35 -11.61 -9.04
CA TYR A 156 -10.15 -12.46 -7.87
C TYR A 156 -11.45 -13.14 -7.42
N ILE A 157 -12.55 -12.38 -7.30
CA ILE A 157 -13.86 -12.91 -6.91
C ILE A 157 -14.36 -13.97 -7.89
N ARG A 158 -14.12 -13.78 -9.19
CA ARG A 158 -14.55 -14.72 -10.23
C ARG A 158 -13.75 -16.03 -10.22
N THR A 159 -12.46 -15.97 -9.89
CA THR A 159 -11.57 -17.15 -9.94
C THR A 159 -11.43 -17.87 -8.60
N HIS A 160 -11.95 -17.30 -7.51
CA HIS A 160 -11.89 -17.87 -6.17
C HIS A 160 -13.31 -18.02 -5.62
N ASN A 161 -13.53 -19.01 -4.74
CA ASN A 161 -14.83 -19.24 -4.11
C ASN A 161 -15.11 -18.22 -2.98
N VAL A 162 -15.25 -16.94 -3.35
CA VAL A 162 -15.51 -15.85 -2.40
C VAL A 162 -16.98 -15.85 -1.98
N PRO A 163 -17.29 -15.87 -0.67
CA PRO A 163 -18.67 -15.84 -0.19
C PRO A 163 -19.43 -14.59 -0.71
N PRO A 164 -20.71 -14.70 -1.09
CA PRO A 164 -21.47 -13.60 -1.70
C PRO A 164 -21.46 -12.30 -0.88
N ALA A 165 -21.56 -12.40 0.45
CA ALA A 165 -21.52 -11.26 1.36
C ALA A 165 -20.16 -10.52 1.36
N LEU A 166 -19.06 -11.24 1.14
CA LEU A 166 -17.74 -10.63 0.97
C LEU A 166 -17.57 -10.11 -0.46
N ALA A 167 -18.00 -10.88 -1.46
CA ALA A 167 -17.90 -10.52 -2.88
C ALA A 167 -18.59 -9.18 -3.20
N SER A 168 -19.74 -8.89 -2.56
CA SER A 168 -20.47 -7.64 -2.77
C SER A 168 -19.76 -6.39 -2.22
N ARG A 169 -19.00 -6.53 -1.12
CA ARG A 169 -18.33 -5.38 -0.46
C ARG A 169 -16.86 -5.21 -0.84
N LEU A 170 -16.16 -6.31 -1.15
CA LEU A 170 -14.70 -6.33 -1.33
C LEU A 170 -14.19 -5.33 -2.39
N PRO A 171 -14.83 -5.14 -3.56
CA PRO A 171 -14.40 -4.15 -4.55
C PRO A 171 -14.42 -2.71 -4.00
N ALA A 172 -15.47 -2.34 -3.27
CA ALA A 172 -15.59 -1.02 -2.67
C ALA A 172 -14.57 -0.85 -1.52
N THR A 173 -14.43 -1.87 -0.67
CA THR A 173 -13.43 -1.90 0.41
C THR A 173 -12.02 -1.66 -0.10
N LEU A 174 -11.54 -2.43 -1.09
CA LEU A 174 -10.18 -2.32 -1.60
C LEU A 174 -9.96 -1.02 -2.39
N HIS A 175 -10.97 -0.55 -3.11
CA HIS A 175 -10.92 0.76 -3.75
C HIS A 175 -10.75 1.89 -2.73
N SER A 176 -11.55 1.91 -1.66
CA SER A 176 -11.46 2.91 -0.60
C SER A 176 -10.12 2.84 0.13
N LEU A 177 -9.60 1.64 0.41
CA LEU A 177 -8.28 1.47 1.01
C LEU A 177 -7.17 2.09 0.15
N TYR A 178 -7.21 1.84 -1.17
CA TYR A 178 -6.25 2.43 -2.09
C TYR A 178 -6.36 3.96 -2.15
N ALA A 179 -7.57 4.47 -2.30
CA ALA A 179 -7.83 5.91 -2.47
C ALA A 179 -7.46 6.71 -1.21
N THR A 180 -7.81 6.20 -0.03
CA THR A 180 -7.71 6.96 1.22
C THR A 180 -6.42 6.71 2.01
N TRP A 181 -5.71 5.63 1.73
CA TRP A 181 -4.51 5.26 2.50
C TRP A 181 -3.31 4.92 1.64
N LEU A 182 -3.41 3.92 0.74
CA LEU A 182 -2.21 3.42 0.05
C LEU A 182 -1.59 4.43 -0.94
N ILE A 183 -2.43 5.08 -1.76
CA ILE A 183 -1.97 6.10 -2.72
C ILE A 183 -1.39 7.31 -1.98
N PRO A 184 -2.09 7.91 -0.98
CA PRO A 184 -1.52 8.99 -0.17
C PRO A 184 -0.21 8.62 0.53
N LEU A 185 -0.11 7.42 1.12
CA LEU A 185 1.12 6.97 1.79
C LEU A 185 2.29 6.82 0.81
N SER A 186 2.03 6.27 -0.38
CA SER A 186 3.02 6.19 -1.46
C SER A 186 3.53 7.55 -1.90
N ARG A 187 2.66 8.56 -1.91
CA ARG A 187 3.01 9.95 -2.21
C ARG A 187 3.85 10.57 -1.10
N ALA A 188 3.49 10.36 0.16
CA ALA A 188 4.24 10.85 1.31
C ALA A 188 5.67 10.26 1.36
N ILE A 189 5.81 8.96 1.04
CA ILE A 189 7.13 8.30 0.92
C ILE A 189 7.96 8.95 -0.19
N GLN A 190 7.38 9.16 -1.38
CA GLN A 190 8.06 9.84 -2.48
C GLN A 190 8.52 11.25 -2.07
N ALA A 191 7.64 12.03 -1.45
CA ALA A 191 7.94 13.40 -1.09
C ALA A 191 9.06 13.50 -0.06
N ALA A 192 9.02 12.67 0.98
CA ALA A 192 10.07 12.64 1.99
C ALA A 192 11.42 12.22 1.40
N TRP A 193 11.43 11.21 0.53
CA TRP A 193 12.66 10.78 -0.12
C TRP A 193 13.24 11.87 -1.05
N LEU A 194 12.38 12.55 -1.83
CA LEU A 194 12.82 13.64 -2.72
C LEU A 194 13.47 14.79 -1.95
N ILE A 195 12.92 15.16 -0.80
CA ILE A 195 13.48 16.20 0.08
C ILE A 195 14.82 15.74 0.67
N ASP A 196 14.88 14.51 1.19
CA ASP A 196 16.12 13.95 1.74
C ASP A 196 17.23 13.86 0.68
N ALA A 197 16.90 13.47 -0.55
CA ALA A 197 17.84 13.42 -1.66
C ALA A 197 18.33 14.83 -2.06
N ALA A 198 17.42 15.78 -2.26
CA ALA A 198 17.76 17.14 -2.70
C ALA A 198 18.59 17.92 -1.67
N THR A 199 18.40 17.65 -0.38
CA THR A 199 19.15 18.31 0.70
C THR A 199 20.55 17.73 0.92
N LYS A 200 20.82 16.49 0.47
CA LYS A 200 22.15 15.87 0.53
C LYS A 200 23.08 16.25 -0.63
N ASP A 201 22.50 16.71 -1.74
CA ASP A 201 23.23 17.18 -2.92
C ASP A 201 23.60 18.69 -2.85
N CYS A 202 23.15 19.40 -1.81
CA CYS A 202 23.51 20.79 -1.50
C CYS A 202 24.65 20.86 -0.46
#